data_AF-A0A0K2H0H4-F1
#
_entry.id   AF-A0A0K2H0H4-F1
#
_cell.length_a   1.000
_cell.length_b   1.000
_cell.length_c   1.000
_cell.angle_alpha   90.00
_cell.angle_beta   90.00
_cell.angle_gamma   90.00
#
_symmetry.space_group_name_H-M   'P 1'
#
loop_
_entity.id
_entity.type
_entity.pdbx_description
1 polymer ?
#
loop_
_entity_poly.entity_id
_entity_poly.type
_entity_poly.pdbx_seq_one_letter_code
_entity_poly.pdbx_strand_id
1 'polypeptide(L)'
;MADLRAAIADGTTPGDFFVAGGQQLTACTVGDGYALHIVAAANNTSCEFAQEVMRVQTRELNPTNDNIRDHLSPNIEAKSPITQELYNVNCGEDSSGVITCTGGNNAKIYMY
;
A
#
# COMPACT_ATOMS: atom_id res chain seq x y z
N MET A 1 5.38 12.24 -3.09
CA MET A 1 6.09 11.35 -4.04
C MET A 1 5.53 11.52 -5.45
N ALA A 2 6.28 12.09 -6.40
CA ALA A 2 5.77 12.45 -7.74
C ALA A 2 5.56 11.25 -8.69
N ASP A 3 6.05 10.07 -8.32
CA ASP A 3 6.29 8.99 -9.29
C ASP A 3 5.25 7.85 -9.26
N LEU A 4 4.45 7.72 -8.18
CA LEU A 4 3.32 6.77 -8.14
C LEU A 4 2.24 7.14 -9.15
N ARG A 5 1.98 8.45 -9.33
CA ARG A 5 1.06 8.97 -10.36
C ARG A 5 1.58 8.68 -11.77
N ALA A 6 2.89 8.78 -11.98
CA ALA A 6 3.50 8.45 -13.27
C ALA A 6 3.35 6.96 -13.58
N ALA A 7 3.59 6.08 -12.62
CA ALA A 7 3.37 4.65 -12.77
C ALA A 7 1.92 4.32 -13.21
N ILE A 8 0.93 4.98 -12.61
CA ILE A 8 -0.48 4.83 -13.01
C ILE A 8 -0.71 5.33 -14.45
N ALA A 9 -0.14 6.48 -14.82
CA ALA A 9 -0.27 7.05 -16.15
C ALA A 9 0.39 6.18 -17.24
N ASP A 10 1.48 5.48 -16.90
CA ASP A 10 2.19 4.56 -17.77
C ASP A 10 1.47 3.21 -17.93
N GLY A 11 0.35 3.01 -17.25
CA GLY A 11 -0.46 1.79 -17.35
C GLY A 11 0.13 0.60 -16.59
N THR A 12 0.83 0.87 -15.48
CA THR A 12 1.40 -0.18 -14.61
C THR A 12 0.35 -1.21 -14.22
N THR A 13 0.75 -2.48 -14.24
CA THR A 13 -0.10 -3.63 -13.87
C THR A 13 0.47 -4.39 -12.67
N PRO A 14 -0.33 -5.18 -11.95
CA PRO A 14 0.18 -5.98 -10.84
C PRO A 14 1.34 -6.90 -11.28
N GLY A 15 2.45 -6.83 -10.56
CA GLY A 15 3.70 -7.52 -10.83
C GLY A 15 4.78 -6.64 -11.48
N ASP A 16 4.42 -5.49 -12.05
CA ASP A 16 5.39 -4.58 -12.66
C ASP A 16 6.27 -3.88 -11.63
N PHE A 17 7.54 -3.68 -12.00
CA PHE A 17 8.48 -2.89 -11.23
C PHE A 17 8.53 -1.45 -11.74
N PHE A 18 8.59 -0.49 -10.81
CA PHE A 18 8.76 0.92 -11.12
C PHE A 18 9.58 1.61 -10.04
N VAL A 19 10.07 2.82 -10.34
CA VAL A 19 10.84 3.61 -9.37
C VAL A 19 9.97 4.75 -8.86
N ALA A 20 9.88 4.89 -7.54
CA ALA A 20 9.25 6.05 -6.92
C ALA A 20 10.05 6.53 -5.71
N GLY A 21 10.28 7.84 -5.63
CA GLY A 21 11.05 8.43 -4.52
C GLY A 21 12.47 7.86 -4.41
N GLY A 22 13.06 7.42 -5.53
CA GLY A 22 14.38 6.79 -5.58
C GLY A 22 14.41 5.33 -5.10
N GLN A 23 13.27 4.70 -4.83
CA GLN A 23 13.17 3.29 -4.47
C GLN A 23 12.52 2.48 -5.59
N GLN A 24 13.04 1.28 -5.86
CA GLN A 24 12.34 0.30 -6.69
C GLN A 24 11.17 -0.28 -5.90
N LEU A 25 9.98 -0.20 -6.48
CA LEU A 25 8.74 -0.72 -5.96
C LEU A 25 8.15 -1.74 -6.93
N THR A 26 7.32 -2.63 -6.41
CA THR A 26 6.50 -3.55 -7.20
C THR A 26 5.04 -3.14 -7.05
N ALA A 27 4.30 -3.03 -8.16
CA ALA A 27 2.86 -2.85 -8.12
C ALA A 27 2.19 -4.15 -7.69
N CYS A 28 1.41 -4.09 -6.62
CA CYS A 28 0.77 -5.27 -6.02
C CYS A 28 -0.72 -5.31 -6.32
N THR A 29 -1.36 -4.15 -6.32
CA THR A 29 -2.74 -4.00 -6.79
C THR A 29 -2.89 -2.69 -7.56
N VAL A 30 -3.73 -2.69 -8.59
CA VAL A 30 -4.08 -1.49 -9.37
C VAL A 30 -5.61 -1.41 -9.45
N GLY A 31 -6.18 -0.30 -8.99
CA GLY A 31 -7.63 -0.03 -9.03
C GLY A 31 -8.49 -0.91 -8.11
N ASP A 32 -8.27 -0.84 -6.80
CA ASP A 32 -8.93 -1.72 -5.81
C ASP A 32 -10.15 -1.06 -5.11
N GLY A 33 -10.55 0.13 -5.56
CA GLY A 33 -11.57 0.96 -4.89
C GLY A 33 -10.98 1.76 -3.71
N TYR A 34 -11.82 2.22 -2.79
CA TYR A 34 -11.42 2.98 -1.60
C TYR A 34 -10.69 4.30 -1.88
N ALA A 35 -10.88 4.86 -3.08
CA ALA A 35 -10.08 5.96 -3.64
C ALA A 35 -8.57 5.65 -3.73
N LEU A 36 -8.21 4.37 -3.91
CA LEU A 36 -6.87 3.92 -4.26
C LEU A 36 -6.79 3.54 -5.74
N HIS A 37 -5.73 4.03 -6.36
CA HIS A 37 -5.34 3.70 -7.73
C HIS A 37 -4.27 2.61 -7.75
N ILE A 38 -3.36 2.58 -6.77
CA ILE A 38 -2.26 1.61 -6.71
C ILE A 38 -1.87 1.29 -5.26
N VAL A 39 -1.54 0.02 -5.04
CA VAL A 39 -0.84 -0.48 -3.85
C VAL A 39 0.48 -1.04 -4.30
N ALA A 40 1.58 -0.61 -3.68
CA ALA A 40 2.93 -1.01 -4.06
C ALA A 40 3.78 -1.40 -2.84
N ALA A 41 4.64 -2.39 -3.04
CA ALA A 41 5.57 -2.89 -2.03
C ALA A 41 7.01 -2.50 -2.37
N ALA A 42 7.82 -2.17 -1.37
CA ALA A 42 9.26 -2.04 -1.53
C ALA A 42 9.96 -3.41 -1.62
N ASN A 43 11.21 -3.45 -2.08
CA ASN A 43 11.98 -4.68 -2.30
C ASN A 43 12.04 -5.69 -1.13
N ASN A 44 11.89 -5.25 0.12
CA ASN A 44 11.90 -6.11 1.30
C ASN A 44 10.49 -6.48 1.79
N THR A 45 9.47 -6.21 0.98
CA THR A 45 8.06 -6.46 1.29
C THR A 45 7.43 -7.24 0.15
N SER A 46 6.72 -8.32 0.47
CA SER A 46 6.02 -9.09 -0.55
C SER A 46 4.67 -8.44 -0.89
N CYS A 47 4.16 -8.68 -2.10
CA CYS A 47 2.87 -8.14 -2.49
C CYS A 47 1.70 -8.72 -1.69
N GLU A 48 1.81 -9.97 -1.27
CA GLU A 48 0.82 -10.62 -0.41
C GLU A 48 0.73 -9.90 0.95
N PHE A 49 1.86 -9.46 1.52
CA PHE A 49 1.83 -8.68 2.76
C PHE A 49 1.27 -7.27 2.53
N ALA A 50 1.60 -6.62 1.42
CA ALA A 50 1.04 -5.32 1.08
C ALA A 50 -0.48 -5.35 0.89
N GLN A 51 -1.00 -6.39 0.24
CA GLN A 51 -2.43 -6.64 0.09
C GLN A 51 -3.11 -6.89 1.44
N GLU A 52 -2.47 -7.63 2.35
CA GLU A 52 -3.03 -7.82 3.69
C GLU A 52 -3.07 -6.52 4.50
N VAL A 53 -2.02 -5.69 4.43
CA VAL A 53 -1.99 -4.37 5.07
C VAL A 53 -3.15 -3.50 4.55
N MET A 54 -3.34 -3.47 3.23
CA MET A 54 -4.47 -2.78 2.62
C MET A 54 -5.81 -3.36 3.10
N ARG A 55 -5.98 -4.68 3.09
CA ARG A 55 -7.20 -5.37 3.54
C ARG A 55 -7.55 -5.07 4.99
N VAL A 56 -6.56 -5.01 5.89
CA VAL A 56 -6.77 -4.64 7.29
C VAL A 56 -7.24 -3.19 7.38
N GLN A 57 -6.62 -2.29 6.62
CA GLN A 57 -6.98 -0.87 6.61
C GLN A 57 -8.38 -0.61 5.99
N THR A 58 -8.87 -1.49 5.12
CA THR A 58 -10.18 -1.33 4.45
C THR A 58 -11.26 -2.26 4.98
N ARG A 59 -11.01 -3.01 6.07
CA ARG A 59 -11.86 -4.12 6.55
C ARG A 59 -13.33 -3.75 6.79
N GLU A 60 -13.62 -2.50 7.15
CA GLU A 60 -14.98 -2.01 7.44
C GLU A 60 -15.43 -0.90 6.48
N LEU A 61 -14.68 -0.70 5.40
CA LEU A 61 -14.95 0.35 4.42
C LEU A 61 -15.70 -0.21 3.20
N ASN A 62 -16.48 0.65 2.57
CA ASN A 62 -17.11 0.41 1.29
C ASN A 62 -16.17 0.86 0.14
N PRO A 63 -15.78 -0.04 -0.79
CA PRO A 63 -14.85 0.29 -1.86
C PRO A 63 -15.36 1.34 -2.86
N THR A 64 -16.68 1.55 -2.92
CA THR A 64 -17.31 2.51 -3.85
C THR A 64 -17.46 3.89 -3.24
N ASN A 65 -17.81 3.96 -1.95
CA ASN A 65 -18.24 5.21 -1.30
C ASN A 65 -17.21 5.80 -0.35
N ASP A 66 -16.34 4.97 0.25
CA ASP A 66 -15.43 5.43 1.29
C ASP A 66 -14.04 5.70 0.71
N ASN A 67 -13.39 6.73 1.24
CA ASN A 67 -11.99 7.02 0.97
C ASN A 67 -11.16 6.54 2.16
N ILE A 68 -10.20 5.66 1.90
CA ILE A 68 -9.33 5.10 2.93
C ILE A 68 -8.62 6.16 3.79
N ARG A 69 -8.33 7.34 3.22
CA ARG A 69 -7.64 8.45 3.89
C ARG A 69 -8.48 9.05 5.02
N ASP A 70 -9.80 9.08 4.88
CA ASP A 70 -10.72 9.60 5.89
C ASP A 70 -10.88 8.65 7.10
N HIS A 71 -10.43 7.40 6.94
CA HIS A 71 -10.55 6.32 7.93
C HIS A 71 -9.22 5.67 8.29
N LEU A 72 -8.10 6.36 7.97
CA LEU A 72 -6.77 5.79 8.11
C LEU A 72 -6.48 5.42 9.57
N SER A 73 -6.25 4.13 9.84
CA SER A 73 -5.82 3.68 11.15
C SER A 73 -4.30 3.80 11.24
N PRO A 74 -3.77 4.63 12.16
CA PRO A 74 -2.34 4.92 12.19
C PRO A 74 -1.51 3.71 12.62
N ASN A 75 -2.06 2.78 13.40
CA ASN A 75 -1.38 1.56 13.80
C ASN A 75 -2.31 0.38 13.58
N ILE A 76 -1.82 -0.62 12.86
CA ILE A 76 -2.54 -1.84 12.57
C ILE A 76 -1.65 -3.07 12.80
N GLU A 77 -2.31 -4.20 13.03
CA GLU A 77 -1.68 -5.52 13.04
C GLU A 77 -2.08 -6.27 11.77
N ALA A 78 -1.07 -6.64 10.96
CA ALA A 78 -1.28 -7.40 9.73
C ALA A 78 -0.54 -8.74 9.83
N LYS A 79 -1.23 -9.83 9.49
CA LYS A 79 -0.64 -11.18 9.51
C LYS A 79 -0.02 -11.49 8.15
N SER A 80 1.30 -11.65 8.08
CA SER A 80 1.97 -12.03 6.83
C SER A 80 1.56 -13.43 6.38
N PRO A 81 1.03 -13.59 5.17
CA PRO A 81 0.75 -14.92 4.62
C PRO A 81 2.03 -15.74 4.40
N ILE A 82 3.16 -15.08 4.18
CA ILE A 82 4.45 -15.71 3.86
C ILE A 82 5.13 -16.26 5.12
N THR A 83 5.21 -15.45 6.18
CA THR A 83 5.89 -15.85 7.43
C THR A 83 4.94 -16.39 8.50
N GLN A 84 3.63 -16.22 8.32
CA GLN A 84 2.58 -16.51 9.29
C GLN A 84 2.66 -15.69 10.59
N GLU A 85 3.55 -14.70 10.66
CA GLU A 85 3.72 -13.82 11.82
C GLU A 85 2.78 -12.60 11.74
N LEU A 86 2.42 -12.06 12.91
CA LEU A 86 1.75 -10.77 13.03
C LEU A 86 2.80 -9.66 13.14
N TYR A 87 2.63 -8.63 12.32
CA TYR A 87 3.50 -7.47 12.33
C TYR A 87 2.70 -6.21 12.65
N ASN A 88 3.24 -5.41 13.56
CA ASN A 88 2.79 -4.04 13.78
C ASN A 88 3.26 -3.17 12.61
N VAL A 89 2.33 -2.46 12.01
CA VAL A 89 2.56 -1.55 10.90
C VAL A 89 1.97 -0.19 11.25
N ASN A 90 2.78 0.85 11.08
CA ASN A 90 2.39 2.24 11.27
C ASN A 90 2.13 2.87 9.91
N CYS A 91 0.94 3.41 9.72
CA CYS A 91 0.46 4.01 8.49
C CYS A 91 0.23 5.51 8.67
N GLY A 92 0.68 6.30 7.69
CA GLY A 92 0.45 7.73 7.67
C GLY A 92 0.31 8.25 6.25
N GLU A 93 -0.49 9.28 6.07
CA GLU A 93 -0.64 10.00 4.80
C GLU A 93 0.32 11.19 4.74
N ASP A 94 0.97 11.37 3.59
CA ASP A 94 1.79 12.56 3.32
C ASP A 94 0.99 13.69 2.64
N SER A 95 1.56 14.89 2.55
CA SER A 95 0.91 16.04 1.90
C SER A 95 0.57 15.85 0.41
N SER A 96 1.08 14.80 -0.23
CA SER A 96 0.76 14.43 -1.61
C SER A 96 -0.37 13.40 -1.72
N GLY A 97 -0.96 13.01 -0.58
CA GLY A 97 -2.01 12.03 -0.48
C GLY A 97 -1.51 10.59 -0.58
N VAL A 98 -0.21 10.33 -0.45
CA VAL A 98 0.31 8.97 -0.45
C VAL A 98 0.28 8.44 0.97
N ILE A 99 -0.41 7.31 1.18
CA ILE A 99 -0.35 6.57 2.43
C ILE A 99 0.90 5.70 2.40
N THR A 100 1.74 5.86 3.42
CA THR A 100 2.92 5.04 3.63
C THR A 100 2.73 4.23 4.91
N CYS A 101 2.80 2.91 4.77
CA CYS A 101 2.75 1.98 5.89
C CYS A 101 4.12 1.34 6.08
N THR A 102 4.66 1.43 7.29
CA THR A 102 5.99 0.93 7.65
C THR A 102 5.95 0.10 8.92
N GLY A 103 6.65 -1.03 8.97
CA GLY A 103 6.62 -1.93 10.13
C GLY A 103 7.17 -3.31 9.80
N GLY A 104 7.09 -4.27 10.72
CA GLY A 104 7.44 -5.68 10.46
C GLY A 104 8.72 -5.92 9.66
N ASN A 105 9.89 -5.92 10.31
CA ASN A 105 11.18 -6.16 9.65
C ASN A 105 11.50 -5.17 8.50
N ASN A 106 11.25 -3.89 8.74
CA ASN A 106 11.45 -2.77 7.81
C ASN A 106 10.54 -2.79 6.58
N ALA A 107 9.46 -3.56 6.57
CA ALA A 107 8.50 -3.56 5.46
C ALA A 107 8.00 -2.14 5.17
N LYS A 108 7.81 -1.85 3.89
CA LYS A 108 7.33 -0.56 3.38
C LYS A 108 6.31 -0.80 2.28
N ILE A 109 5.14 -0.23 2.48
CA ILE A 109 3.99 -0.30 1.58
C ILE A 109 3.57 1.13 1.26
N TYR A 110 3.24 1.38 0.00
CA TYR A 110 2.73 2.64 -0.50
C TYR A 110 1.35 2.42 -1.10
N MET A 111 0.39 3.28 -0.72
CA MET A 111 -0.97 3.26 -1.24
C MET A 111 -1.31 4.66 -1.73
N TYR A 112 -1.77 4.76 -2.98
CA TYR A 112 -2.15 6.02 -3.61
C TYR A 112 -3.42 5.84 -4.42
#